data_AF-A0A0G0GJD0-F1
#
_entry.id   AF-A0A0G0GJD0-F1
#
_cell.length_a   1.000
_cell.length_b   1.000
_cell.length_c   1.000
_cell.angle_alpha   90.00
_cell.angle_beta   90.00
_cell.angle_gamma   90.00
#
_symmetry.space_group_name_H-M   'P 1'
#
loop_
_entity.id
_entity.type
_entity.pdbx_description
1 polymer ?
#
loop_
_entity_poly.entity_id
_entity_poly.type
_entity_poly.pdbx_seq_one_letter_code
_entity_poly.pdbx_strand_id
1 'polypeptide(L)'
;MTNKIIGKITSIFPKDINTDDIIPAWTLQESTDRSYFEKYAFDNYDKDFVFRCKKDENNIIVAGKNFGCGSSREQAVYTLQENNIKAIIALSYPDIFYRNCLNNGLPAIIVDDITEYKIKQKIIIDFDNKIVQFDGKKYKIKNPPEDIKSFSLGGKLGKTRSHLGALLSQKQPRRLESDWQNSLKPSKNQTIVEKIISDHVGRPVFPGEKLDLPIDILFFNEVIGQPAIQDFKNKFSDVFAKYNKRVKVFDPKRIFFIPDHTVPSSSVAVSEGIDLMEKFSREQGTKCYKEGDGIEHVVLIEDGYIVPGEIVLGTDSHTDTNGALNTLAFGVGTSDATYAMSTGFIYDFEIPKTIRFNLKGKFKKGVYGKDLILYL
;
A
#
# COMPACT_ATOMS: atom_id res chain seq x y z
N MET A 1 -24.35 -8.58 9.00
CA MET A 1 -23.10 -9.15 9.57
C MET A 1 -22.87 -8.45 10.90
N THR A 2 -22.55 -9.17 11.96
CA THR A 2 -22.28 -8.57 13.27
C THR A 2 -21.04 -7.69 13.17
N ASN A 3 -21.16 -6.40 13.52
CA ASN A 3 -20.07 -5.42 13.49
C ASN A 3 -19.10 -5.60 14.68
N LYS A 4 -18.89 -6.84 15.09
CA LYS A 4 -18.05 -7.23 16.22
C LYS A 4 -17.16 -8.41 15.83
N ILE A 5 -15.91 -8.36 16.25
CA ILE A 5 -14.97 -9.48 16.16
C ILE A 5 -14.79 -10.03 17.56
N ILE A 6 -14.97 -11.33 17.70
CA ILE A 6 -14.69 -12.05 18.95
C ILE A 6 -13.53 -12.99 18.65
N GLY A 7 -12.42 -12.79 19.35
CA GLY A 7 -11.21 -13.57 19.13
C GLY A 7 -10.40 -13.73 20.39
N LYS A 8 -9.25 -14.38 20.25
CA LYS A 8 -8.35 -14.68 21.35
C LYS A 8 -6.96 -14.17 21.02
N ILE A 9 -6.30 -13.56 22.00
CA ILE A 9 -4.92 -13.09 21.83
C ILE A 9 -4.00 -14.30 21.70
N THR A 10 -3.38 -14.49 20.54
CA THR A 10 -2.42 -15.58 20.30
C THR A 10 -0.98 -15.13 20.41
N SER A 11 -0.73 -13.84 20.19
CA SER A 11 0.60 -13.25 20.19
C SER A 11 0.57 -11.83 20.73
N ILE A 12 1.61 -11.47 21.49
CA ILE A 12 1.87 -10.11 21.93
C ILE A 12 3.30 -9.77 21.51
N PHE A 13 3.46 -8.73 20.73
CA PHE A 13 4.75 -8.30 20.20
C PHE A 13 5.18 -6.94 20.77
N PRO A 14 6.50 -6.67 20.83
CA PRO A 14 7.00 -5.36 21.21
C PRO A 14 6.71 -4.31 20.13
N LYS A 15 7.35 -3.15 20.25
CA LYS A 15 7.39 -2.14 19.19
C LYS A 15 8.31 -2.59 18.04
N ASP A 16 8.15 -1.93 16.89
CA ASP A 16 9.05 -2.01 15.74
C ASP A 16 9.15 -3.41 15.10
N ILE A 17 8.07 -4.20 15.15
CA ILE A 17 7.93 -5.40 14.31
C ILE A 17 7.89 -4.95 12.86
N ASN A 18 8.84 -5.40 12.08
CA ASN A 18 8.94 -5.04 10.67
C ASN A 18 8.29 -6.12 9.76
N THR A 19 8.12 -5.83 8.48
CA THR A 19 7.50 -6.76 7.53
C THR A 19 8.35 -8.01 7.27
N ASP A 20 9.67 -7.95 7.43
CA ASP A 20 10.56 -9.12 7.35
C ASP A 20 10.42 -10.03 8.57
N ASP A 21 10.13 -9.46 9.75
CA ASP A 21 9.77 -10.23 10.94
C ASP A 21 8.45 -10.96 10.74
N ILE A 22 7.48 -10.36 10.02
CA ILE A 22 6.18 -11.00 9.71
C ILE A 22 6.34 -12.09 8.65
N ILE A 23 7.02 -11.77 7.55
CA ILE A 23 7.26 -12.69 6.42
C ILE A 23 8.63 -12.40 5.78
N PRO A 24 9.58 -13.35 5.79
CA PRO A 24 10.91 -13.13 5.24
C PRO A 24 10.90 -12.85 3.73
N ALA A 25 11.75 -11.92 3.26
CA ALA A 25 11.81 -11.50 1.86
C ALA A 25 12.01 -12.65 0.86
N TRP A 26 12.85 -13.64 1.19
CA TRP A 26 13.15 -14.75 0.29
C TRP A 26 11.90 -15.55 -0.10
N THR A 27 10.88 -15.61 0.78
CA THR A 27 9.64 -16.35 0.50
C THR A 27 8.85 -15.77 -0.68
N LEU A 28 8.99 -14.47 -0.93
CA LEU A 28 8.31 -13.77 -2.03
C LEU A 28 8.96 -14.10 -3.38
N GLN A 29 10.21 -14.55 -3.37
CA GLN A 29 10.91 -15.02 -4.57
C GLN A 29 10.52 -16.46 -4.91
N GLU A 30 9.92 -17.20 -3.98
CA GLU A 30 9.57 -18.61 -4.16
C GLU A 30 8.12 -18.83 -4.59
N SER A 31 7.21 -17.89 -4.28
CA SER A 31 5.80 -18.05 -4.61
C SER A 31 5.03 -16.74 -4.58
N THR A 32 3.99 -16.67 -5.40
CA THR A 32 2.92 -15.66 -5.31
C THR A 32 1.64 -16.21 -4.69
N ASP A 33 1.59 -17.51 -4.35
CA ASP A 33 0.44 -18.13 -3.71
C ASP A 33 0.34 -17.67 -2.25
N ARG A 34 -0.83 -17.14 -1.86
CA ARG A 34 -1.06 -16.67 -0.49
C ARG A 34 -0.87 -17.79 0.53
N SER A 35 -1.35 -18.99 0.23
CA SER A 35 -1.28 -20.15 1.12
C SER A 35 0.16 -20.59 1.40
N TYR A 36 1.09 -20.31 0.47
CA TYR A 36 2.51 -20.58 0.67
C TYR A 36 3.09 -19.78 1.84
N PHE A 37 2.61 -18.56 2.07
CA PHE A 37 3.13 -17.68 3.12
C PHE A 37 2.66 -18.08 4.52
N GLU A 38 1.59 -18.86 4.66
CA GLU A 38 1.03 -19.29 5.95
C GLU A 38 2.12 -19.93 6.83
N LYS A 39 2.88 -20.86 6.26
CA LYS A 39 3.90 -21.68 6.96
C LYS A 39 5.12 -20.89 7.41
N TYR A 40 5.38 -19.71 6.87
CA TYR A 40 6.57 -18.90 7.17
C TYR A 40 6.25 -17.65 8.00
N ALA A 41 5.02 -17.54 8.50
CA ALA A 41 4.63 -16.43 9.36
C ALA A 41 5.52 -16.37 10.62
N PHE A 42 6.26 -15.28 10.75
CA PHE A 42 7.22 -15.06 11.84
C PHE A 42 8.33 -16.12 11.97
N ASP A 43 8.70 -16.81 10.90
CA ASP A 43 9.65 -17.94 10.97
C ASP A 43 11.03 -17.56 11.56
N ASN A 44 11.49 -16.34 11.27
CA ASN A 44 12.76 -15.81 11.79
C ASN A 44 12.64 -15.12 13.16
N TYR A 45 11.43 -14.88 13.65
CA TYR A 45 11.18 -14.05 14.84
C TYR A 45 10.50 -14.83 15.98
N ASP A 46 9.46 -15.60 15.67
CA ASP A 46 8.65 -16.40 16.60
C ASP A 46 8.20 -17.71 15.94
N LYS A 47 9.06 -18.73 16.04
CA LYS A 47 8.86 -20.06 15.42
C LYS A 47 7.60 -20.79 15.86
N ASP A 48 7.06 -20.44 17.03
CA ASP A 48 5.85 -21.05 17.57
C ASP A 48 4.58 -20.34 17.10
N PHE A 49 4.68 -19.21 16.39
CA PHE A 49 3.54 -18.39 15.97
C PHE A 49 2.50 -19.20 15.20
N VAL A 50 2.91 -19.88 14.13
CA VAL A 50 2.01 -20.69 13.29
C VAL A 50 1.35 -21.79 14.12
N PHE A 51 2.11 -22.46 14.98
CA PHE A 51 1.59 -23.51 15.85
C PHE A 51 0.57 -22.98 16.87
N ARG A 52 0.76 -21.76 17.40
CA ARG A 52 -0.23 -21.12 18.28
C ARG A 52 -1.49 -20.75 17.51
N CYS A 53 -1.35 -20.16 16.33
CA CYS A 53 -2.49 -19.76 15.49
C CYS A 53 -3.33 -20.96 15.03
N LYS A 54 -2.74 -22.14 14.80
CA LYS A 54 -3.48 -23.36 14.42
C LYS A 54 -4.39 -23.92 15.51
N LYS A 55 -4.26 -23.47 16.77
CA LYS A 55 -5.07 -23.95 17.90
C LYS A 55 -6.40 -23.22 18.05
N ASP A 56 -6.61 -22.12 17.33
CA ASP A 56 -7.78 -21.27 17.45
C ASP A 56 -8.15 -20.70 16.06
N GLU A 57 -9.43 -20.49 15.77
CA GLU A 57 -9.89 -20.02 14.43
C GLU A 57 -10.03 -18.48 14.33
N ASN A 58 -9.98 -17.79 15.47
CA ASN A 58 -10.20 -16.35 15.58
C ASN A 58 -9.06 -15.69 16.36
N ASN A 59 -7.92 -15.55 15.70
CA ASN A 59 -6.67 -15.12 16.32
C ASN A 59 -6.57 -13.59 16.34
N ILE A 60 -6.05 -13.03 17.43
CA ILE A 60 -5.78 -11.59 17.59
C ILE A 60 -4.31 -11.41 17.96
N ILE A 61 -3.67 -10.46 17.28
CA ILE A 61 -2.33 -9.98 17.63
C ILE A 61 -2.48 -8.70 18.45
N VAL A 62 -1.65 -8.56 19.49
CA VAL A 62 -1.41 -7.28 20.16
C VAL A 62 0.04 -6.86 19.92
N ALA A 63 0.29 -5.58 19.64
CA ALA A 63 1.65 -5.10 19.39
C ALA A 63 1.90 -3.70 19.94
N GLY A 64 3.17 -3.35 20.10
CA GLY A 64 3.60 -2.01 20.50
C GLY A 64 3.39 -0.96 19.40
N LYS A 65 4.22 0.07 19.40
CA LYS A 65 4.23 1.09 18.34
C LYS A 65 4.87 0.52 17.07
N ASN A 66 4.48 1.06 15.93
CA ASN A 66 5.15 0.85 14.64
C ASN A 66 5.14 -0.61 14.17
N PHE A 67 3.99 -1.30 14.29
CA PHE A 67 3.84 -2.67 13.83
C PHE A 67 3.66 -2.75 12.31
N GLY A 68 4.46 -3.57 11.63
CA GLY A 68 4.47 -3.74 10.18
C GLY A 68 5.35 -2.72 9.44
N CYS A 69 6.41 -2.21 10.07
CA CYS A 69 7.30 -1.24 9.42
C CYS A 69 8.24 -1.86 8.39
N GLY A 70 8.82 -1.02 7.51
CA GLY A 70 9.72 -1.47 6.46
C GLY A 70 9.03 -1.57 5.09
N SER A 71 9.20 -2.72 4.44
CA SER A 71 8.84 -2.94 3.03
C SER A 71 7.34 -2.76 2.75
N SER A 72 7.01 -2.30 1.53
CA SER A 72 5.62 -2.15 1.06
C SER A 72 4.88 -3.47 0.82
N ARG A 73 5.57 -4.62 0.96
CA ARG A 73 5.06 -5.95 0.65
C ARG A 73 3.71 -6.24 1.30
N GLU A 74 2.69 -6.42 0.47
CA GLU A 74 1.34 -6.71 0.95
C GLU A 74 1.20 -8.17 1.44
N GLN A 75 2.17 -9.03 1.07
CA GLN A 75 2.30 -10.40 1.53
C GLN A 75 2.33 -10.50 3.05
N ALA A 76 2.88 -9.50 3.76
CA ALA A 76 2.83 -9.47 5.22
C ALA A 76 1.39 -9.48 5.75
N VAL A 77 0.45 -8.82 5.08
CA VAL A 77 -0.98 -8.87 5.44
C VAL A 77 -1.59 -10.21 5.08
N TYR A 78 -1.25 -10.77 3.92
CA TYR A 78 -1.75 -12.08 3.49
C TYR A 78 -1.33 -13.17 4.48
N THR A 79 -0.05 -13.21 4.85
CA THR A 79 0.51 -14.13 5.86
C THR A 79 -0.29 -14.14 7.15
N LEU A 80 -0.72 -12.97 7.63
CA LEU A 80 -1.55 -12.85 8.84
C LEU A 80 -2.97 -13.38 8.60
N GLN A 81 -3.58 -13.05 7.47
CA GLN A 81 -4.93 -13.52 7.13
C GLN A 81 -4.98 -15.05 6.98
N GLU A 82 -4.00 -15.64 6.31
CA GLU A 82 -3.88 -17.10 6.14
C GLU A 82 -3.66 -17.81 7.49
N ASN A 83 -3.03 -17.14 8.47
CA ASN A 83 -2.93 -17.63 9.86
C ASN A 83 -4.17 -17.32 10.72
N ASN A 84 -5.32 -17.05 10.09
CA ASN A 84 -6.58 -16.75 10.76
C ASN A 84 -6.54 -15.56 11.73
N ILE A 85 -5.61 -14.61 11.54
CA ILE A 85 -5.62 -13.35 12.28
C ILE A 85 -6.84 -12.54 11.82
N LYS A 86 -7.75 -12.25 12.77
CA LYS A 86 -8.98 -11.49 12.51
C LYS A 86 -8.82 -10.00 12.81
N ALA A 87 -7.84 -9.63 13.62
CA ALA A 87 -7.47 -8.25 13.89
C ALA A 87 -6.08 -8.15 14.51
N ILE A 88 -5.44 -7.00 14.33
CA ILE A 88 -4.24 -6.60 15.04
C ILE A 88 -4.64 -5.41 15.91
N ILE A 89 -4.21 -5.39 17.17
CA ILE A 89 -4.41 -4.26 18.08
C ILE A 89 -3.03 -3.70 18.39
N ALA A 90 -2.74 -2.45 18.01
CA ALA A 90 -1.44 -1.85 18.24
C ALA A 90 -1.52 -0.39 18.69
N LEU A 91 -0.40 0.12 19.17
CA LEU A 91 -0.29 1.54 19.54
C LEU A 91 -0.13 2.45 18.32
N SER A 92 0.50 1.95 17.25
CA SER A 92 0.56 2.64 15.95
C SER A 92 0.98 1.70 14.83
N TYR A 93 0.69 2.11 13.60
CA TYR A 93 1.09 1.44 12.37
C TYR A 93 1.80 2.44 11.45
N PRO A 94 2.74 1.98 10.62
CA PRO A 94 3.25 2.77 9.51
C PRO A 94 2.21 2.81 8.37
N ASP A 95 2.21 3.90 7.60
CA ASP A 95 1.13 4.23 6.67
C ASP A 95 0.90 3.15 5.62
N ILE A 96 1.96 2.60 5.01
CA ILE A 96 1.84 1.59 3.93
C ILE A 96 1.20 0.30 4.46
N PHE A 97 1.69 -0.22 5.59
CA PHE A 97 1.12 -1.44 6.19
C PHE A 97 -0.33 -1.24 6.63
N TYR A 98 -0.64 -0.09 7.24
CA TYR A 98 -2.01 0.26 7.61
C TYR A 98 -2.92 0.31 6.39
N ARG A 99 -2.44 0.88 5.27
CA ARG A 99 -3.18 0.95 4.00
C ARG A 99 -3.37 -0.43 3.37
N ASN A 100 -2.36 -1.29 3.42
CA ASN A 100 -2.46 -2.69 3.00
C ASN A 100 -3.52 -3.45 3.82
N CYS A 101 -3.58 -3.22 5.14
CA CYS A 101 -4.64 -3.74 6.00
C CYS A 101 -6.03 -3.22 5.58
N LEU A 102 -6.17 -1.92 5.32
CA LEU A 102 -7.42 -1.33 4.83
C LEU A 102 -7.86 -1.95 3.49
N ASN A 103 -6.94 -2.16 2.55
CA ASN A 103 -7.27 -2.72 1.24
C ASN A 103 -7.78 -4.15 1.34
N ASN A 104 -7.18 -4.95 2.22
CA ASN A 104 -7.50 -6.37 2.40
C ASN A 104 -8.56 -6.63 3.47
N GLY A 105 -9.10 -5.58 4.09
CA GLY A 105 -10.11 -5.70 5.14
C GLY A 105 -9.59 -6.36 6.41
N LEU A 106 -8.28 -6.37 6.66
CA LEU A 106 -7.70 -6.82 7.93
C LEU A 106 -7.75 -5.67 8.94
N PRO A 107 -8.56 -5.74 10.02
CA PRO A 107 -8.67 -4.65 10.97
C PRO A 107 -7.35 -4.41 11.74
N ALA A 108 -6.75 -3.26 11.49
CA ALA A 108 -5.60 -2.73 12.23
C ALA A 108 -6.08 -1.71 13.25
N ILE A 109 -6.33 -2.16 14.49
CA ILE A 109 -7.00 -1.39 15.55
C ILE A 109 -5.97 -0.58 16.34
N ILE A 110 -6.20 0.73 16.45
CA ILE A 110 -5.34 1.65 17.20
C ILE A 110 -5.93 1.89 18.59
N VAL A 111 -5.13 1.65 19.63
CA VAL A 111 -5.45 1.92 21.04
C VAL A 111 -4.31 2.71 21.71
N ASP A 112 -4.58 3.30 22.88
CA ASP A 112 -3.57 4.09 23.63
C ASP A 112 -2.69 3.26 24.56
N ASP A 113 -3.19 2.09 24.96
CA ASP A 113 -2.55 1.27 25.97
C ASP A 113 -2.80 -0.21 25.65
N ILE A 114 -1.76 -1.00 25.88
CA ILE A 114 -1.73 -2.46 25.69
C ILE A 114 -1.22 -3.20 26.93
N THR A 115 -0.93 -2.51 28.03
CA THR A 115 -0.22 -3.06 29.21
C THR A 115 -0.94 -4.23 29.89
N GLU A 116 -2.27 -4.27 29.82
CA GLU A 116 -3.06 -5.29 30.49
C GLU A 116 -3.44 -6.50 29.62
N TYR A 117 -3.09 -6.48 28.34
CA TYR A 117 -3.43 -7.52 27.38
C TYR A 117 -2.57 -8.76 27.65
N LYS A 118 -3.18 -9.96 27.61
CA LYS A 118 -2.49 -11.23 27.89
C LYS A 118 -2.79 -12.31 26.87
N ILE A 119 -1.79 -13.10 26.50
CA ILE A 119 -1.99 -14.26 25.61
C ILE A 119 -3.05 -15.20 26.21
N LYS A 120 -3.89 -15.78 25.33
CA LYS A 120 -5.10 -16.58 25.62
C LYS A 120 -6.32 -15.80 26.11
N GLN A 121 -6.24 -14.49 26.32
CA GLN A 121 -7.38 -13.67 26.70
C GLN A 121 -8.37 -13.56 25.54
N LYS A 122 -9.67 -13.67 25.85
CA LYS A 122 -10.75 -13.48 24.89
C LYS A 122 -11.08 -11.99 24.79
N ILE A 123 -11.02 -11.45 23.58
CA ILE A 123 -11.29 -10.05 23.28
C ILE A 123 -12.55 -9.95 22.41
N ILE A 124 -13.33 -8.91 22.65
CA ILE A 124 -14.38 -8.46 21.74
C ILE A 124 -14.00 -7.07 21.23
N ILE A 125 -13.90 -6.93 19.91
CA ILE A 125 -13.73 -5.66 19.21
C ILE A 125 -15.12 -5.26 18.71
N ASP A 126 -15.65 -4.16 19.19
CA ASP A 126 -16.98 -3.64 18.87
C ASP A 126 -16.84 -2.35 18.06
N PHE A 127 -17.07 -2.45 16.75
CA PHE A 127 -16.89 -1.34 15.83
C PHE A 127 -18.00 -0.30 15.93
N ASP A 128 -19.22 -0.71 16.29
CA ASP A 128 -20.36 0.20 16.49
C ASP A 128 -20.10 1.14 17.65
N ASN A 129 -19.64 0.57 18.77
CA ASN A 129 -19.34 1.32 19.99
C ASN A 129 -17.90 1.86 20.03
N LYS A 130 -17.07 1.53 19.03
CA LYS A 130 -15.64 1.91 18.93
C LYS A 130 -14.85 1.54 20.18
N ILE A 131 -15.03 0.31 20.66
CA ILE A 131 -14.32 -0.20 21.85
C ILE A 131 -13.73 -1.59 21.63
N VAL A 132 -12.62 -1.85 22.30
CA VAL A 132 -12.10 -3.18 22.59
C VAL A 132 -12.44 -3.52 24.03
N GLN A 133 -12.99 -4.71 24.28
CA GLN A 133 -13.40 -5.12 25.64
C GLN A 133 -12.93 -6.54 25.98
N PHE A 134 -12.52 -6.72 27.23
CA PHE A 134 -12.15 -7.99 27.84
C PHE A 134 -12.17 -7.83 29.37
N ASP A 135 -12.44 -8.90 30.13
CA ASP A 135 -12.42 -8.93 31.60
C ASP A 135 -13.13 -7.74 32.28
N GLY A 136 -14.25 -7.28 31.70
CA GLY A 136 -15.03 -6.13 32.18
C GLY A 136 -14.42 -4.75 31.87
N LYS A 137 -13.23 -4.68 31.29
CA LYS A 137 -12.54 -3.44 30.90
C LYS A 137 -12.86 -3.07 29.45
N LYS A 138 -12.77 -1.76 29.16
CA LYS A 138 -13.07 -1.17 27.85
C LYS A 138 -11.98 -0.19 27.46
N TYR A 139 -11.47 -0.35 26.24
CA TYR A 139 -10.45 0.48 25.63
C TYR A 139 -11.04 1.14 24.38
N LYS A 140 -10.80 2.44 24.19
CA LYS A 140 -11.33 3.18 23.05
C LYS A 140 -10.54 2.88 21.78
N ILE A 141 -11.23 2.59 20.68
CA ILE A 141 -10.65 2.50 19.34
C ILE A 141 -10.42 3.92 18.80
N LYS A 142 -9.20 4.19 18.33
CA LYS A 142 -8.78 5.49 17.80
C LYS A 142 -8.85 5.63 16.28
N ASN A 143 -9.10 4.53 15.56
CA ASN A 143 -9.23 4.57 14.11
C ASN A 143 -10.28 5.59 13.66
N PRO A 144 -10.04 6.30 12.55
CA PRO A 144 -11.05 7.12 11.90
C PRO A 144 -12.32 6.31 11.57
N PRO A 145 -13.54 6.90 11.67
CA PRO A 145 -14.79 6.19 11.40
C PRO A 145 -14.87 5.56 10.00
N GLU A 146 -14.32 6.23 8.99
CA GLU A 146 -14.27 5.77 7.61
C GLU A 146 -13.36 4.55 7.40
N ASP A 147 -12.30 4.45 8.20
CA ASP A 147 -11.38 3.31 8.18
C ASP A 147 -12.06 2.08 8.81
N ILE A 148 -12.78 2.28 9.93
CA ILE A 148 -13.64 1.25 10.54
C ILE A 148 -14.68 0.75 9.53
N LYS A 149 -15.32 1.67 8.80
CA LYS A 149 -16.26 1.31 7.74
C LYS A 149 -15.57 0.50 6.64
N SER A 150 -14.37 0.89 6.21
CA SER A 150 -13.60 0.18 5.20
C SER A 150 -13.29 -1.26 5.63
N PHE A 151 -12.85 -1.47 6.88
CA PHE A 151 -12.65 -2.82 7.42
C PHE A 151 -13.95 -3.64 7.41
N SER A 152 -15.08 -3.06 7.81
CA SER A 152 -16.38 -3.75 7.84
C SER A 152 -16.89 -4.17 6.45
N LEU A 153 -16.42 -3.51 5.39
CA LEU A 153 -16.75 -3.83 4.00
C LEU A 153 -15.80 -4.86 3.38
N GLY A 154 -14.81 -5.37 4.13
CA GLY A 154 -13.77 -6.26 3.61
C GLY A 154 -12.72 -5.52 2.77
N GLY A 155 -12.62 -4.20 2.95
CA GLY A 155 -11.64 -3.34 2.28
C GLY A 155 -12.19 -2.55 1.10
N LYS A 156 -11.30 -2.12 0.20
CA LYS A 156 -11.62 -1.09 -0.82
C LYS A 156 -12.05 -1.64 -2.18
N LEU A 157 -11.97 -2.96 -2.40
CA LEU A 157 -12.29 -3.58 -3.70
C LEU A 157 -13.68 -3.18 -4.23
N GLY A 158 -14.70 -3.14 -3.36
CA GLY A 158 -16.06 -2.75 -3.75
C GLY A 158 -16.12 -1.32 -4.28
N LYS A 159 -15.47 -0.37 -3.59
CA LYS A 159 -15.37 1.03 -4.00
C LYS A 159 -14.66 1.16 -5.36
N THR A 160 -13.51 0.49 -5.52
CA THR A 160 -12.74 0.50 -6.77
C THR A 160 -13.57 -0.05 -7.94
N ARG A 161 -14.27 -1.17 -7.76
CA ARG A 161 -15.14 -1.78 -8.80
C ARG A 161 -16.29 -0.85 -9.19
N SER A 162 -16.91 -0.17 -8.22
CA SER A 162 -17.95 0.82 -8.48
C SER A 162 -17.42 2.02 -9.28
N HIS A 163 -16.25 2.56 -8.93
CA HIS A 163 -15.64 3.67 -9.66
C HIS A 163 -15.20 3.26 -11.06
N LEU A 164 -14.59 2.07 -11.23
CA LEU A 164 -14.28 1.52 -12.55
C LEU A 164 -15.53 1.44 -13.42
N GLY A 165 -16.64 0.93 -12.89
CA GLY A 165 -17.91 0.90 -13.62
C GLY A 165 -18.41 2.30 -14.03
N ALA A 166 -18.24 3.31 -13.17
CA ALA A 166 -18.58 4.69 -13.50
C ALA A 166 -17.70 5.25 -14.64
N LEU A 167 -16.38 5.01 -14.60
CA LEU A 167 -15.43 5.39 -15.65
C LEU A 167 -15.79 4.72 -16.99
N LEU A 168 -16.05 3.42 -16.99
CA LEU A 168 -16.43 2.66 -18.19
C LEU A 168 -17.79 3.09 -18.78
N SER A 169 -18.68 3.60 -17.93
CA SER A 169 -19.99 4.12 -18.33
C SER A 169 -19.98 5.56 -18.88
N GLN A 170 -18.82 6.22 -18.92
CA GLN A 170 -18.66 7.63 -19.32
C GLN A 170 -19.55 8.62 -18.54
N LYS A 171 -19.87 8.33 -17.28
CA LYS A 171 -20.59 9.28 -16.40
C LYS A 171 -19.67 10.30 -15.72
N GLN A 172 -18.38 9.98 -15.58
CA GLN A 172 -17.36 10.88 -15.06
C GLN A 172 -16.03 10.57 -15.77
N PRO A 173 -15.60 11.35 -16.78
CA PRO A 173 -14.25 11.20 -17.30
C PRO A 173 -13.25 11.62 -16.22
N ARG A 174 -12.11 10.93 -16.13
CA ARG A 174 -10.92 11.46 -15.45
C ARG A 174 -10.63 12.83 -16.07
N ARG A 175 -10.38 13.83 -15.23
CA ARG A 175 -9.94 15.16 -15.70
C ARG A 175 -8.72 14.95 -16.59
N LEU A 176 -8.81 15.38 -17.84
CA LEU A 176 -7.76 15.17 -18.83
C LEU A 176 -6.57 16.05 -18.48
N GLU A 177 -5.35 15.64 -18.82
CA GLU A 177 -4.15 16.49 -18.65
C GLU A 177 -4.27 17.84 -19.36
N SER A 178 -5.01 17.89 -20.47
CA SER A 178 -5.33 19.14 -21.15
C SER A 178 -6.16 20.10 -20.29
N ASP A 179 -6.90 19.58 -19.32
CA ASP A 179 -7.64 20.37 -18.34
C ASP A 179 -6.73 20.80 -17.18
N TRP A 180 -5.53 20.21 -17.05
CA TRP A 180 -4.53 20.52 -16.03
C TRP A 180 -3.73 21.75 -16.48
N GLN A 181 -4.36 22.94 -16.56
CA GLN A 181 -3.64 24.23 -16.54
C GLN A 181 -4.51 25.52 -16.38
N ASN A 182 -3.82 26.57 -15.89
CA ASN A 182 -4.11 28.03 -15.80
C ASN A 182 -5.16 28.61 -14.85
N SER A 183 -6.09 27.85 -14.25
CA SER A 183 -7.19 28.45 -13.45
C SER A 183 -6.97 28.44 -11.93
N LEU A 184 -6.14 27.53 -11.41
CA LEU A 184 -5.81 27.54 -9.99
C LEU A 184 -4.80 28.64 -9.73
N LYS A 185 -5.24 29.75 -9.15
CA LYS A 185 -4.34 30.64 -8.43
C LYS A 185 -3.91 29.86 -7.17
N PRO A 186 -2.70 29.29 -7.11
CA PRO A 186 -2.29 28.56 -5.92
C PRO A 186 -2.43 29.50 -4.73
N SER A 187 -3.10 29.04 -3.69
CA SER A 187 -3.19 29.83 -2.46
C SER A 187 -1.77 30.09 -1.97
N LYS A 188 -1.48 31.32 -1.53
CA LYS A 188 -0.15 31.68 -1.00
C LYS A 188 0.25 30.80 0.21
N ASN A 189 -0.70 30.08 0.79
CA ASN A 189 -0.52 29.29 2.01
C ASN A 189 -0.38 27.79 1.78
N GLN A 190 -0.14 27.33 0.53
CA GLN A 190 0.01 25.90 0.25
C GLN A 190 1.48 25.43 0.17
N THR A 191 1.75 24.25 0.71
CA THR A 191 3.00 23.49 0.51
C THR A 191 3.11 22.99 -0.93
N ILE A 192 4.28 22.48 -1.33
CA ILE A 192 4.44 21.89 -2.66
C ILE A 192 3.56 20.65 -2.86
N VAL A 193 3.42 19.80 -1.84
CA VAL A 193 2.55 18.62 -1.86
C VAL A 193 1.09 19.03 -2.05
N GLU A 194 0.62 20.02 -1.26
CA GLU A 194 -0.74 20.54 -1.39
C GLU A 194 -1.01 21.15 -2.76
N LYS A 195 -0.02 21.84 -3.36
CA LYS A 195 -0.14 22.42 -4.70
C LYS A 195 -0.23 21.35 -5.79
N ILE A 196 0.64 20.33 -5.73
CA ILE A 196 0.60 19.20 -6.68
C ILE A 196 -0.80 18.56 -6.63
N ILE A 197 -1.28 18.19 -5.45
CA ILE A 197 -2.60 17.57 -5.31
C ILE A 197 -3.71 18.53 -5.78
N SER A 198 -3.65 19.81 -5.37
CA SER A 198 -4.64 20.81 -5.78
C SER A 198 -4.75 20.93 -7.29
N ASP A 199 -3.60 20.95 -7.97
CA ASP A 199 -3.52 21.02 -9.41
C ASP A 199 -4.19 19.82 -10.07
N HIS A 200 -4.02 18.62 -9.52
CA HIS A 200 -4.62 17.40 -10.05
C HIS A 200 -6.15 17.36 -9.84
N VAL A 201 -6.61 17.78 -8.66
CA VAL A 201 -8.04 17.72 -8.30
C VAL A 201 -8.86 18.93 -8.76
N GLY A 202 -8.20 20.02 -9.17
CA GLY A 202 -8.85 21.22 -9.70
C GLY A 202 -9.39 22.18 -8.64
N ARG A 203 -8.98 22.03 -7.37
CA ARG A 203 -9.34 22.92 -6.25
C ARG A 203 -8.26 22.93 -5.18
N PRO A 204 -8.14 23.99 -4.36
CA PRO A 204 -7.27 23.97 -3.20
C PRO A 204 -7.63 22.85 -2.24
N VAL A 205 -6.59 22.23 -1.67
CA VAL A 205 -6.70 21.17 -0.66
C VAL A 205 -5.72 21.41 0.48
N PHE A 206 -6.00 20.81 1.65
CA PHE A 206 -5.24 21.00 2.89
C PHE A 206 -5.09 19.71 3.72
N PRO A 207 -4.12 19.63 4.65
CA PRO A 207 -3.84 18.41 5.39
C PRO A 207 -5.02 17.88 6.20
N GLY A 208 -5.17 16.56 6.26
CA GLY A 208 -6.27 15.85 6.93
C GLY A 208 -7.54 15.71 6.09
N GLU A 209 -7.62 16.39 4.95
CA GLU A 209 -8.68 16.13 3.97
C GLU A 209 -8.45 14.78 3.27
N LYS A 210 -9.52 14.01 3.06
CA LYS A 210 -9.49 12.74 2.31
C LYS A 210 -10.13 12.89 0.93
N LEU A 211 -9.49 12.33 -0.09
CA LEU A 211 -9.98 12.32 -1.47
C LEU A 211 -9.53 11.10 -2.26
N ASP A 212 -10.14 10.86 -3.41
CA ASP A 212 -9.65 9.88 -4.38
C ASP A 212 -8.68 10.59 -5.33
N LEU A 213 -7.40 10.24 -5.23
CA LEU A 213 -6.28 10.94 -5.85
C LEU A 213 -5.99 10.35 -7.24
N PRO A 214 -6.13 11.10 -8.34
CA PRO A 214 -5.64 10.65 -9.65
C PRO A 214 -4.11 10.57 -9.64
N ILE A 215 -3.56 9.65 -10.43
CA ILE A 215 -2.11 9.39 -10.48
C ILE A 215 -1.54 9.52 -11.89
N ASP A 216 -0.26 9.86 -12.00
CA ASP A 216 0.41 10.03 -13.29
C ASP A 216 1.24 8.84 -13.70
N ILE A 217 2.05 8.33 -12.78
CA ILE A 217 2.97 7.25 -13.08
C ILE A 217 2.70 6.14 -12.08
N LEU A 218 2.68 4.92 -12.58
CA LEU A 218 2.61 3.71 -11.78
C LEU A 218 3.65 2.72 -12.27
N PHE A 219 4.55 2.29 -11.40
CA PHE A 219 5.53 1.28 -11.75
C PHE A 219 5.54 0.09 -10.80
N PHE A 220 5.97 -1.04 -11.34
CA PHE A 220 6.00 -2.33 -10.66
C PHE A 220 7.37 -2.98 -10.80
N ASN A 221 7.96 -3.39 -9.68
CA ASN A 221 9.05 -4.36 -9.67
C ASN A 221 8.55 -5.78 -9.89
N GLU A 222 9.45 -6.73 -10.16
CA GLU A 222 9.10 -8.11 -10.46
C GLU A 222 8.47 -8.88 -9.29
N VAL A 223 8.79 -8.50 -8.05
CA VAL A 223 8.24 -9.13 -6.85
C VAL A 223 6.73 -8.89 -6.72
N ILE A 224 6.25 -7.71 -7.17
CA ILE A 224 4.85 -7.29 -7.03
C ILE A 224 4.11 -7.28 -8.38
N GLY A 225 4.81 -7.18 -9.50
CA GLY A 225 4.23 -7.10 -10.84
C GLY A 225 3.34 -8.30 -11.18
N GLN A 226 3.84 -9.53 -10.95
CA GLN A 226 3.07 -10.75 -11.18
C GLN A 226 1.77 -10.81 -10.37
N PRO A 227 1.76 -10.70 -9.02
CA PRO A 227 0.52 -10.75 -8.27
C PRO A 227 -0.42 -9.59 -8.60
N ALA A 228 0.09 -8.40 -8.91
CA ALA A 228 -0.75 -7.27 -9.32
C ALA A 228 -1.45 -7.51 -10.68
N ILE A 229 -0.75 -8.08 -11.66
CA ILE A 229 -1.34 -8.45 -12.97
C ILE A 229 -2.43 -9.51 -12.80
N GLN A 230 -2.16 -10.54 -12.00
CA GLN A 230 -3.13 -11.60 -11.71
C GLN A 230 -4.37 -11.03 -11.01
N ASP A 231 -4.18 -10.22 -9.98
CA ASP A 231 -5.27 -9.56 -9.26
C ASP A 231 -6.06 -8.63 -10.17
N PHE A 232 -5.41 -7.88 -11.05
CA PHE A 232 -6.08 -7.00 -12.00
C PHE A 232 -7.02 -7.79 -12.93
N LYS A 233 -6.53 -8.88 -13.51
CA LYS A 233 -7.32 -9.76 -14.37
C LYS A 233 -8.47 -10.39 -13.57
N ASN A 234 -8.19 -10.96 -12.40
CA ASN A 234 -9.18 -11.70 -11.61
C ASN A 234 -10.26 -10.80 -11.00
N LYS A 235 -9.89 -9.61 -10.52
CA LYS A 235 -10.77 -8.72 -9.75
C LYS A 235 -11.57 -7.73 -10.60
N PHE A 236 -11.22 -7.54 -11.88
CA PHE A 236 -11.86 -6.50 -12.70
C PHE A 236 -12.36 -6.95 -14.08
N SER A 237 -11.96 -8.12 -14.60
CA SER A 237 -12.38 -8.56 -15.94
C SER A 237 -13.90 -8.62 -16.12
N ASP A 238 -14.63 -9.04 -15.09
CA ASP A 238 -16.09 -9.10 -15.10
C ASP A 238 -16.74 -7.71 -15.12
N VAL A 239 -16.10 -6.71 -14.51
CA VAL A 239 -16.54 -5.30 -14.58
C VAL A 239 -16.41 -4.81 -16.02
N PHE A 240 -15.27 -5.05 -16.68
CA PHE A 240 -15.09 -4.68 -18.10
C PHE A 240 -16.13 -5.39 -19.00
N ALA A 241 -16.33 -6.69 -18.80
CA ALA A 241 -17.30 -7.48 -19.54
C ALA A 241 -18.74 -6.94 -19.41
N LYS A 242 -19.14 -6.52 -18.19
CA LYS A 242 -20.46 -5.91 -17.94
C LYS A 242 -20.73 -4.67 -18.81
N TYR A 243 -19.70 -3.91 -19.16
CA TYR A 243 -19.81 -2.72 -20.02
C TYR A 243 -19.44 -3.00 -21.49
N ASN A 244 -19.28 -4.27 -21.87
CA ASN A 244 -18.83 -4.70 -23.20
C ASN A 244 -17.52 -4.01 -23.63
N LYS A 245 -16.59 -3.87 -22.69
CA LYS A 245 -15.26 -3.29 -22.91
C LYS A 245 -14.21 -4.38 -22.79
N ARG A 246 -13.09 -4.23 -23.52
CA ARG A 246 -11.91 -5.06 -23.31
C ARG A 246 -11.22 -4.67 -22.01
N VAL A 247 -10.65 -5.65 -21.33
CA VAL A 247 -9.82 -5.42 -20.13
C VAL A 247 -8.62 -4.58 -20.53
N LYS A 248 -8.56 -3.37 -19.99
CA LYS A 248 -7.49 -2.42 -20.28
C LYS A 248 -7.06 -1.70 -19.02
N VAL A 249 -5.75 -1.55 -18.83
CA VAL A 249 -5.21 -0.64 -17.81
C VAL A 249 -5.66 0.80 -18.06
N PHE A 250 -5.62 1.65 -17.02
CA PHE A 250 -6.15 3.01 -17.10
C PHE A 250 -5.49 3.84 -18.21
N ASP A 251 -4.16 3.78 -18.33
CA ASP A 251 -3.37 4.40 -19.39
C ASP A 251 -2.06 3.62 -19.59
N PRO A 252 -1.87 2.92 -20.73
CA PRO A 252 -0.67 2.12 -20.94
C PRO A 252 0.63 2.93 -20.96
N LYS A 253 0.60 4.22 -21.29
CA LYS A 253 1.81 5.06 -21.38
C LYS A 253 2.36 5.47 -20.01
N ARG A 254 1.59 5.22 -18.95
CA ARG A 254 1.87 5.62 -17.58
C ARG A 254 2.22 4.45 -16.67
N ILE A 255 2.24 3.25 -17.23
CA ILE A 255 2.49 2.02 -16.49
C ILE A 255 3.79 1.38 -16.96
N PHE A 256 4.65 1.10 -15.98
CA PHE A 256 5.97 0.55 -16.21
C PHE A 256 6.17 -0.72 -15.38
N PHE A 257 6.83 -1.69 -15.98
CA PHE A 257 7.26 -2.93 -15.33
C PHE A 257 8.78 -2.98 -15.40
N ILE A 258 9.46 -3.09 -14.25
CA ILE A 258 10.92 -3.01 -14.15
C ILE A 258 11.42 -4.17 -13.29
N PRO A 259 12.04 -5.21 -13.87
CA PRO A 259 12.70 -6.24 -13.07
C PRO A 259 14.08 -5.76 -12.59
N ASP A 260 14.22 -5.50 -11.28
CA ASP A 260 15.46 -4.96 -10.71
C ASP A 260 15.89 -5.52 -9.34
N HIS A 261 15.00 -6.14 -8.54
CA HIS A 261 15.37 -6.65 -7.21
C HIS A 261 16.12 -7.99 -7.26
N THR A 262 15.85 -8.81 -8.28
CA THR A 262 16.41 -10.16 -8.47
C THR A 262 16.94 -10.33 -9.89
N VAL A 263 18.08 -9.69 -10.15
CA VAL A 263 18.74 -9.73 -11.47
C VAL A 263 20.14 -10.37 -11.35
N PRO A 264 20.40 -11.54 -11.98
CA PRO A 264 19.44 -12.36 -12.72
C PRO A 264 18.41 -13.04 -11.79
N SER A 265 17.29 -13.46 -12.37
CA SER A 265 16.22 -14.20 -11.69
C SER A 265 16.76 -15.28 -10.74
N SER A 266 16.35 -15.24 -9.47
CA SER A 266 16.82 -16.17 -8.43
C SER A 266 16.05 -17.50 -8.38
N SER A 267 14.88 -17.57 -9.02
CA SER A 267 14.00 -18.74 -8.99
C SER A 267 13.17 -18.86 -10.28
N VAL A 268 12.57 -20.04 -10.50
CA VAL A 268 11.60 -20.26 -11.59
C VAL A 268 10.39 -19.35 -11.45
N ALA A 269 9.88 -19.16 -10.23
CA ALA A 269 8.70 -18.32 -9.98
C ALA A 269 8.95 -16.86 -10.38
N VAL A 270 10.14 -16.33 -10.08
CA VAL A 270 10.55 -14.98 -10.53
C VAL A 270 10.59 -14.91 -12.05
N SER A 271 11.23 -15.87 -12.72
CA SER A 271 11.32 -15.88 -14.19
C SER A 271 9.94 -15.95 -14.86
N GLU A 272 9.04 -16.79 -14.34
CA GLU A 272 7.64 -16.84 -14.80
C GLU A 272 6.90 -15.51 -14.57
N GLY A 273 7.21 -14.82 -13.46
CA GLY A 273 6.69 -13.49 -13.15
C GLY A 273 7.13 -12.43 -14.16
N ILE A 274 8.43 -12.42 -14.51
CA ILE A 274 8.98 -11.52 -15.53
C ILE A 274 8.37 -11.81 -16.90
N ASP A 275 8.29 -13.09 -17.30
CA ASP A 275 7.62 -13.50 -18.54
C ASP A 275 6.17 -13.01 -18.61
N LEU A 276 5.45 -13.07 -17.49
CA LEU A 276 4.09 -12.54 -17.38
C LEU A 276 4.05 -11.01 -17.54
N MET A 277 4.97 -10.28 -16.92
CA MET A 277 5.08 -8.81 -17.05
C MET A 277 5.32 -8.40 -18.51
N GLU A 278 6.22 -9.09 -19.20
CA GLU A 278 6.50 -8.82 -20.61
C GLU A 278 5.29 -9.14 -21.50
N LYS A 279 4.65 -10.30 -21.28
CA LYS A 279 3.47 -10.71 -22.04
C LYS A 279 2.32 -9.73 -21.82
N PHE A 280 2.05 -9.36 -20.57
CA PHE A 280 1.04 -8.38 -20.23
C PHE A 280 1.34 -7.02 -20.87
N SER A 281 2.61 -6.62 -20.90
CA SER A 281 3.01 -5.36 -21.52
C SER A 281 2.78 -5.34 -23.02
N ARG A 282 3.06 -6.45 -23.72
CA ARG A 282 2.71 -6.62 -25.14
C ARG A 282 1.19 -6.58 -25.37
N GLU A 283 0.40 -7.20 -24.48
CA GLU A 283 -1.07 -7.24 -24.56
C GLU A 283 -1.71 -5.85 -24.34
N GLN A 284 -1.19 -5.07 -23.39
CA GLN A 284 -1.77 -3.80 -22.96
C GLN A 284 -1.15 -2.58 -23.65
N GLY A 285 0.05 -2.72 -24.21
CA GLY A 285 0.85 -1.62 -24.76
C GLY A 285 1.58 -0.80 -23.69
N THR A 286 1.92 -1.41 -22.55
CA THR A 286 2.74 -0.78 -21.50
C THR A 286 4.24 -1.00 -21.77
N LYS A 287 5.11 -0.26 -21.07
CA LYS A 287 6.57 -0.48 -21.17
C LYS A 287 7.01 -1.51 -20.13
N CYS A 288 7.77 -2.51 -20.57
CA CYS A 288 8.50 -3.43 -19.71
C CYS A 288 9.99 -3.29 -19.99
N TYR A 289 10.76 -2.97 -18.96
CA TYR A 289 12.21 -2.99 -19.01
C TYR A 289 12.72 -4.44 -18.95
N LYS A 290 13.98 -4.63 -19.34
CA LYS A 290 14.69 -5.90 -19.28
C LYS A 290 15.53 -5.99 -18.01
N GLU A 291 15.80 -7.22 -17.60
CA GLU A 291 16.77 -7.51 -16.56
C GLU A 291 18.10 -6.83 -16.89
N GLY A 292 18.59 -5.99 -15.98
CA GLY A 292 19.87 -5.27 -16.12
C GLY A 292 19.75 -3.86 -16.70
N ASP A 293 18.55 -3.39 -17.07
CA ASP A 293 18.35 -2.01 -17.54
C ASP A 293 18.59 -0.96 -16.44
N GLY A 294 18.33 -1.31 -15.18
CA GLY A 294 18.62 -0.45 -14.03
C GLY A 294 17.58 -0.54 -12.91
N ILE A 295 17.83 0.21 -11.84
CA ILE A 295 16.95 0.27 -10.66
C ILE A 295 15.71 1.12 -10.98
N GLU A 296 14.52 0.67 -10.58
CA GLU A 296 13.22 1.27 -10.91
C GLU A 296 13.15 2.78 -10.61
N HIS A 297 13.72 3.21 -9.47
CA HIS A 297 13.71 4.60 -9.00
C HIS A 297 14.62 5.53 -9.81
N VAL A 298 15.58 4.96 -10.55
CA VAL A 298 16.60 5.70 -11.31
C VAL A 298 16.25 5.71 -12.79
N VAL A 299 15.94 4.54 -13.36
CA VAL A 299 15.77 4.38 -14.81
C VAL A 299 14.61 5.21 -15.36
N LEU A 300 13.52 5.35 -14.59
CA LEU A 300 12.37 6.17 -15.01
C LEU A 300 12.68 7.67 -15.01
N ILE A 301 13.60 8.12 -14.16
CA ILE A 301 14.11 9.49 -14.17
C ILE A 301 15.04 9.70 -15.37
N GLU A 302 15.99 8.80 -15.58
CA GLU A 302 16.99 8.90 -16.64
C GLU A 302 16.35 8.89 -18.04
N ASP A 303 15.30 8.08 -18.23
CA ASP A 303 14.54 8.05 -19.48
C ASP A 303 13.55 9.22 -19.64
N GLY A 304 13.40 10.08 -18.62
CA GLY A 304 12.56 11.28 -18.67
C GLY A 304 11.06 11.01 -18.55
N TYR A 305 10.64 9.89 -17.96
CA TYR A 305 9.22 9.61 -17.69
C TYR A 305 8.70 10.33 -16.46
N ILE A 306 9.55 10.54 -15.46
CA ILE A 306 9.19 11.24 -14.22
C ILE A 306 9.60 12.69 -14.33
N VAL A 307 8.62 13.59 -14.26
CA VAL A 307 8.83 15.04 -14.41
C VAL A 307 8.19 15.83 -13.26
N PRO A 308 8.66 17.08 -12.99
CA PRO A 308 8.15 17.87 -11.89
C PRO A 308 6.64 18.08 -11.93
N GLY A 309 5.99 17.99 -10.76
CA GLY A 309 4.56 18.19 -10.61
C GLY A 309 3.73 16.91 -10.66
N GLU A 310 4.29 15.78 -11.10
CA GLU A 310 3.55 14.51 -11.20
C GLU A 310 3.27 13.86 -9.83
N ILE A 311 2.25 13.00 -9.82
CA ILE A 311 1.95 12.05 -8.75
C ILE A 311 2.43 10.66 -9.17
N VAL A 312 3.46 10.16 -8.51
CA VAL A 312 4.19 8.94 -8.88
C VAL A 312 3.97 7.85 -7.83
N LEU A 313 3.54 6.68 -8.27
CA LEU A 313 3.42 5.50 -7.44
C LEU A 313 4.35 4.39 -7.91
N GLY A 314 4.92 3.68 -6.95
CA GLY A 314 5.70 2.48 -7.18
C GLY A 314 5.33 1.41 -6.18
N THR A 315 5.48 0.14 -6.55
CA THR A 315 5.29 -0.97 -5.62
C THR A 315 6.48 -1.22 -4.71
N ASP A 316 7.21 -0.17 -4.35
CA ASP A 316 8.39 -0.17 -3.49
C ASP A 316 8.37 1.04 -2.55
N SER A 317 8.81 0.84 -1.32
CA SER A 317 8.81 1.89 -0.28
C SER A 317 9.68 3.10 -0.62
N HIS A 318 10.71 2.93 -1.45
CA HIS A 318 11.69 3.97 -1.81
C HIS A 318 11.29 4.80 -3.03
N THR A 319 10.04 4.65 -3.50
CA THR A 319 9.46 5.51 -4.54
C THR A 319 9.55 7.00 -4.16
N ASP A 320 9.62 7.32 -2.87
CA ASP A 320 9.87 8.67 -2.35
C ASP A 320 11.14 9.32 -2.91
N THR A 321 12.11 8.53 -3.38
CA THR A 321 13.29 8.98 -4.14
C THR A 321 12.91 9.91 -5.29
N ASN A 322 11.83 9.61 -6.00
CA ASN A 322 11.38 10.41 -7.15
C ASN A 322 10.90 11.82 -6.74
N GLY A 323 10.60 12.05 -5.45
CA GLY A 323 10.29 13.36 -4.89
C GLY A 323 11.43 14.39 -5.03
N ALA A 324 12.67 13.93 -5.26
CA ALA A 324 13.80 14.79 -5.59
C ALA A 324 13.56 15.67 -6.84
N LEU A 325 12.65 15.26 -7.73
CA LEU A 325 12.24 16.02 -8.92
C LEU A 325 11.03 16.93 -8.69
N ASN A 326 10.64 17.22 -7.43
CA ASN A 326 9.41 17.94 -7.09
C ASN A 326 8.13 17.22 -7.57
N THR A 327 8.08 15.91 -7.40
CA THR A 327 6.87 15.10 -7.56
C THR A 327 6.26 14.79 -6.19
N LEU A 328 5.00 14.37 -6.18
CA LEU A 328 4.44 13.64 -5.05
C LEU A 328 4.63 12.15 -5.32
N ALA A 329 5.71 11.58 -4.78
CA ALA A 329 6.07 10.19 -5.00
C ALA A 329 6.00 9.36 -3.72
N PHE A 330 5.35 8.20 -3.75
CA PHE A 330 5.25 7.32 -2.58
C PHE A 330 4.97 5.86 -2.94
N GLY A 331 5.48 4.96 -2.08
CA GLY A 331 5.31 3.53 -2.22
C GLY A 331 3.90 3.04 -1.86
N VAL A 332 3.44 2.01 -2.55
CA VAL A 332 2.14 1.37 -2.31
C VAL A 332 2.25 -0.16 -2.34
N GLY A 333 1.33 -0.86 -1.67
CA GLY A 333 1.23 -2.31 -1.78
C GLY A 333 0.46 -2.78 -3.03
N THR A 334 0.42 -4.09 -3.21
CA THR A 334 -0.16 -4.77 -4.39
C THR A 334 -1.59 -4.33 -4.69
N SER A 335 -2.48 -4.29 -3.69
CA SER A 335 -3.89 -3.97 -3.91
C SER A 335 -4.08 -2.53 -4.41
N ASP A 336 -3.41 -1.55 -3.78
CA ASP A 336 -3.49 -0.16 -4.24
C ASP A 336 -2.91 0.02 -5.63
N ALA A 337 -1.79 -0.62 -5.92
CA ALA A 337 -1.21 -0.60 -7.27
C ALA A 337 -2.16 -1.23 -8.29
N THR A 338 -2.84 -2.33 -7.94
CA THR A 338 -3.85 -2.97 -8.79
C THR A 338 -5.07 -2.04 -9.00
N TYR A 339 -5.51 -1.35 -7.95
CA TYR A 339 -6.63 -0.40 -8.04
C TYR A 339 -6.27 0.81 -8.88
N ALA A 340 -5.07 1.34 -8.71
CA ALA A 340 -4.51 2.41 -9.54
C ALA A 340 -4.34 1.96 -11.00
N MET A 341 -3.82 0.76 -11.25
CA MET A 341 -3.71 0.20 -12.60
C MET A 341 -5.07 0.06 -13.29
N SER A 342 -6.13 -0.28 -12.54
CA SER A 342 -7.48 -0.42 -13.11
C SER A 342 -8.20 0.91 -13.35
N THR A 343 -7.98 1.92 -12.50
CA THR A 343 -8.81 3.14 -12.51
C THR A 343 -8.03 4.44 -12.74
N GLY A 344 -6.73 4.44 -12.47
CA GLY A 344 -5.87 5.63 -12.46
C GLY A 344 -5.99 6.45 -11.17
N PHE A 345 -6.50 5.86 -10.09
CA PHE A 345 -6.72 6.53 -8.81
C PHE A 345 -6.24 5.71 -7.61
N ILE A 346 -5.82 6.43 -6.57
CA ILE A 346 -5.72 5.94 -5.20
C ILE A 346 -6.93 6.41 -4.40
N TYR A 347 -7.50 5.51 -3.60
CA TYR A 347 -8.75 5.76 -2.88
C TYR A 347 -8.52 6.13 -1.43
N ASP A 348 -9.31 7.09 -0.94
CA ASP A 348 -9.26 7.59 0.44
C ASP A 348 -7.86 8.06 0.84
N PHE A 349 -7.17 8.74 -0.08
CA PHE A 349 -5.88 9.38 0.18
C PHE A 349 -6.09 10.55 1.14
N GLU A 350 -5.45 10.50 2.29
CA GLU A 350 -5.42 11.61 3.24
C GLU A 350 -4.23 12.52 2.93
N ILE A 351 -4.50 13.81 2.79
CA ILE A 351 -3.46 14.78 2.50
C ILE A 351 -2.53 14.91 3.70
N PRO A 352 -1.23 14.63 3.54
CA PRO A 352 -0.32 14.58 4.66
C PRO A 352 0.04 15.99 5.15
N LYS A 353 0.39 16.08 6.44
CA LYS A 353 1.13 17.24 6.95
C LYS A 353 2.55 17.25 6.39
N THR A 354 3.14 18.42 6.20
CA THR A 354 4.52 18.57 5.74
C THR A 354 5.44 18.99 6.88
N ILE A 355 6.56 18.28 7.04
CA ILE A 355 7.69 18.73 7.89
C ILE A 355 8.69 19.44 6.98
N ARG A 356 9.07 20.67 7.33
CA ARG A 356 9.98 21.50 6.53
C ARG A 356 11.35 21.58 7.18
N PHE A 357 12.36 21.00 6.53
CA PHE A 357 13.77 21.18 6.88
C PHE A 357 14.37 22.34 6.07
N ASN A 358 14.78 23.41 6.74
CA ASN A 358 15.44 24.56 6.10
C ASN A 358 16.95 24.43 6.22
N LEU A 359 17.59 23.87 5.20
CA LEU A 359 19.04 23.68 5.16
C LEU A 359 19.75 24.96 4.70
N LYS A 360 20.75 25.41 5.47
CA LYS A 360 21.53 26.62 5.18
C LYS A 360 23.02 26.31 5.20
N GLY A 361 23.79 27.02 4.37
CA GLY A 361 25.25 26.87 4.27
C GLY A 361 25.68 26.05 3.06
N LYS A 362 26.91 25.52 3.10
CA LYS A 362 27.51 24.66 2.07
C LYS A 362 28.13 23.43 2.73
N PHE A 363 28.14 22.30 2.02
CA PHE A 363 28.84 21.12 2.52
C PHE A 363 30.33 21.40 2.73
N LYS A 364 30.87 20.85 3.82
CA LYS A 364 32.31 20.78 4.04
C LYS A 364 32.92 19.75 3.08
N LYS A 365 34.22 19.86 2.81
CA LYS A 365 34.94 18.85 2.01
C LYS A 365 34.73 17.46 2.65
N GLY A 366 34.31 16.49 1.85
CA GLY A 366 34.05 15.12 2.29
C GLY A 366 32.67 14.87 2.90
N VAL A 367 31.76 15.86 2.89
CA VAL A 367 30.36 15.71 3.33
C VAL A 367 29.44 15.75 2.10
N TYR A 368 28.51 14.79 2.02
CA TYR A 368 27.61 14.57 0.88
C TYR A 368 26.15 14.42 1.31
N GLY A 369 25.27 14.23 0.33
CA GLY A 369 23.82 14.05 0.57
C GLY A 369 23.50 12.88 1.51
N LYS A 370 24.28 11.79 1.47
CA LYS A 370 24.13 10.65 2.38
C LYS A 370 24.38 11.03 3.84
N ASP A 371 25.42 11.82 4.11
CA ASP A 371 25.75 12.28 5.47
C ASP A 371 24.65 13.20 6.00
N LEU A 372 24.11 14.06 5.13
CA LEU A 372 23.02 14.96 5.48
C LEU A 372 21.75 14.18 5.87
N ILE A 373 21.29 13.22 5.07
CA ILE A 373 20.05 12.49 5.38
C ILE A 373 20.18 11.56 6.59
N LEU A 374 21.40 11.09 6.92
CA LEU A 374 21.66 10.35 8.16
C LEU A 374 21.72 11.26 9.40
N TYR A 375 22.00 12.55 9.23
CA TYR A 375 22.05 13.54 10.31
C TYR A 375 20.66 14.07 10.67
N LEU A 376 19.78 14.22 9.68
CA LEU A 376 18.38 14.63 9.87
C LEU A 376 17.59 13.53 10.58
#